data_AF-W8YB49-F1
#
_entry.id   AF-W8YB49-F1
#
_cell.length_a   1.000
_cell.length_b   1.000
_cell.length_c   1.000
_cell.angle_alpha   90.00
_cell.angle_beta   90.00
_cell.angle_gamma   90.00
#
_symmetry.space_group_name_H-M   'P 1'
#
loop_
_entity.id
_entity.type
_entity.pdbx_description
1 polymer ?
#
loop_
_entity_poly.entity_id
_entity_poly.type
_entity_poly.pdbx_seq_one_letter_code
_entity_poly.pdbx_strand_id
1 'polypeptide(L)'
;MDNQNNEMKVGIVELRIQVVGLQQTIENLVKRVNMLEEKLAMKADINHVREIAEQSVIIKKINDSKSVGMDCKVGVSLDGMVVAESVVKQTTNGYKLSATNIKGVGTNETK
;
A
#
# COMPACT_ATOMS: atom_id res chain seq x y z
N MET A 1 -1.39 -9.97 -75.85
CA MET A 1 -0.85 -9.03 -74.84
C MET A 1 -1.94 -8.54 -73.89
N ASP A 2 -3.17 -8.30 -74.34
CA ASP A 2 -4.21 -7.71 -73.49
C ASP A 2 -4.70 -8.60 -72.32
N ASN A 3 -4.70 -9.92 -72.49
CA ASN A 3 -5.15 -10.84 -71.43
C ASN A 3 -4.21 -10.84 -70.20
N GLN A 4 -2.89 -10.84 -70.42
CA GLN A 4 -1.90 -10.78 -69.34
C GLN A 4 -1.94 -9.45 -68.57
N ASN A 5 -2.23 -8.35 -69.27
CA ASN A 5 -2.40 -7.04 -68.64
C ASN A 5 -3.65 -7.00 -67.73
N ASN A 6 -4.73 -7.68 -68.14
CA ASN A 6 -5.95 -7.77 -67.34
C ASN A 6 -5.76 -8.66 -66.10
N GLU A 7 -5.09 -9.80 -66.21
CA GLU A 7 -4.76 -10.67 -65.06
C GLU A 7 -3.88 -9.93 -64.04
N MET A 8 -2.88 -9.18 -64.52
CA MET A 8 -2.01 -8.38 -63.64
C MET A 8 -2.80 -7.30 -62.87
N LYS A 9 -3.76 -6.64 -63.53
CA LYS A 9 -4.65 -5.66 -62.88
C LYS A 9 -5.52 -6.31 -61.81
N VAL A 10 -6.07 -7.49 -62.07
CA VAL A 10 -6.88 -8.25 -61.10
C VAL A 10 -6.03 -8.62 -59.88
N GLY A 11 -4.83 -9.16 -60.09
CA GLY A 11 -3.92 -9.50 -58.98
C GLY A 11 -3.53 -8.29 -58.13
N ILE A 12 -3.31 -7.12 -58.74
CA ILE A 12 -3.04 -5.88 -58.00
C ILE A 12 -4.23 -5.46 -57.14
N VAL A 13 -5.46 -5.63 -57.63
CA VAL A 13 -6.68 -5.28 -56.87
C VAL A 13 -6.86 -6.23 -55.69
N GLU A 14 -6.68 -7.54 -55.87
CA GLU A 14 -6.76 -8.52 -54.79
C GLU A 14 -5.72 -8.25 -53.70
N LEU A 15 -4.48 -7.96 -54.08
CA LEU A 15 -3.42 -7.58 -53.14
C LEU A 15 -3.78 -6.32 -52.36
N ARG A 16 -4.35 -5.29 -53.01
CA ARG A 16 -4.80 -4.07 -52.31
C ARG A 16 -5.88 -4.37 -51.28
N ILE A 17 -6.86 -5.21 -51.61
CA ILE A 17 -7.93 -5.60 -50.69
C ILE A 17 -7.33 -6.32 -49.46
N GLN A 18 -6.41 -7.25 -49.69
CA GLN A 18 -5.73 -7.97 -48.61
C GLN A 18 -4.91 -7.03 -47.72
N VAL A 19 -4.13 -6.11 -48.32
CA VAL A 19 -3.33 -5.13 -47.58
C VAL A 19 -4.21 -4.22 -46.72
N VAL A 20 -5.34 -3.74 -47.25
CA VAL A 20 -6.29 -2.92 -46.49
C VAL A 20 -6.90 -3.71 -45.33
N GLY A 21 -7.29 -4.97 -45.54
CA GLY A 21 -7.82 -5.82 -44.48
C GLY A 21 -6.80 -6.11 -43.36
N LEU A 22 -5.54 -6.34 -43.74
CA LEU A 22 -4.44 -6.51 -42.79
C LEU A 22 -4.19 -5.24 -41.99
N GLN A 23 -4.18 -4.07 -42.65
CA GLN A 23 -4.00 -2.79 -41.98
C GLN A 23 -5.08 -2.55 -40.92
N GLN A 24 -6.35 -2.81 -41.23
CA GLN A 24 -7.46 -2.69 -40.27
C GLN A 24 -7.30 -3.63 -39.07
N THR A 25 -6.83 -4.85 -39.32
CA THR A 25 -6.60 -5.85 -38.26
C THR A 25 -5.46 -5.42 -37.34
N ILE A 26 -4.36 -4.90 -37.90
CA ILE A 26 -3.23 -4.38 -37.14
C ILE A 26 -3.66 -3.18 -36.29
N GLU A 27 -4.38 -2.22 -36.85
CA GLU A 27 -4.88 -1.05 -36.11
C GLU A 27 -5.78 -1.46 -34.93
N ASN A 28 -6.65 -2.45 -35.12
CA ASN A 28 -7.49 -2.98 -34.05
C ASN A 28 -6.67 -3.71 -32.98
N LEU A 29 -5.64 -4.46 -33.39
CA LEU A 29 -4.74 -5.15 -32.47
C LEU A 29 -3.95 -4.16 -31.62
N VAL A 30 -3.39 -3.10 -32.22
CA VAL A 30 -2.68 -2.03 -31.50
C VAL A 30 -3.57 -1.40 -30.44
N LYS A 31 -4.84 -1.08 -30.78
CA LYS A 31 -5.80 -0.55 -29.80
C LYS A 31 -6.03 -1.50 -28.63
N ARG A 32 -6.18 -2.81 -28.89
CA ARG A 32 -6.38 -3.82 -27.84
C ARG A 32 -5.15 -3.97 -26.95
N VAL A 33 -3.95 -3.97 -27.53
CA VAL A 33 -2.69 -4.04 -26.78
C VAL A 33 -2.53 -2.83 -25.87
N ASN A 34 -2.73 -1.61 -26.39
CA ASN A 34 -2.63 -0.39 -25.58
C ASN A 34 -3.61 -0.41 -24.39
N MET A 35 -4.87 -0.81 -24.61
CA MET A 35 -5.84 -0.95 -23.51
C MET A 35 -5.42 -1.99 -22.46
N LEU A 36 -4.75 -3.07 -22.88
CA LEU A 36 -4.27 -4.10 -21.95
C LEU A 36 -3.06 -3.59 -21.15
N GLU A 37 -2.14 -2.88 -21.80
CA GLU A 37 -0.99 -2.26 -21.15
C GLU A 37 -1.42 -1.23 -20.10
N GLU A 38 -2.38 -0.36 -20.43
CA GLU A 38 -2.96 0.60 -19.48
C GLU A 38 -3.63 -0.11 -18.29
N LYS A 39 -4.42 -1.15 -18.54
CA LYS A 39 -5.06 -1.94 -17.48
C LYS A 39 -4.06 -2.68 -16.61
N LEU A 40 -2.96 -3.16 -17.19
CA LEU A 40 -1.91 -3.84 -16.45
C LEU A 40 -1.13 -2.85 -15.59
N ALA A 41 -0.85 -1.65 -16.09
CA ALA A 41 -0.23 -0.57 -15.33
C ALA A 41 -1.09 -0.11 -14.15
N MET A 42 -2.42 -0.16 -14.28
CA MET A 42 -3.36 0.12 -13.19
C MET A 42 -3.51 -1.03 -12.17
N LYS A 43 -2.99 -2.22 -12.46
CA LYS A 43 -3.10 -3.35 -11.53
C LYS A 43 -2.20 -3.08 -10.33
N ALA A 44 -2.76 -3.22 -9.13
CA ALA A 44 -2.01 -3.08 -7.90
C ALA A 44 -0.78 -3.99 -7.92
N ASP A 45 0.40 -3.40 -7.67
CA ASP A 45 1.64 -4.15 -7.59
C ASP A 45 1.50 -5.26 -6.54
N ILE A 46 1.98 -6.45 -6.86
CA ILE A 46 1.95 -7.61 -5.97
C ILE A 46 2.67 -7.31 -4.65
N ASN A 47 3.70 -6.44 -4.69
CA ASN A 47 4.37 -5.98 -3.48
C ASN A 47 3.46 -5.10 -2.62
N HIS A 48 2.72 -4.16 -3.20
CA HIS A 48 1.74 -3.36 -2.47
C HIS A 48 0.66 -4.24 -1.82
N VAL A 49 0.14 -5.24 -2.53
CA VAL A 49 -0.86 -6.15 -1.95
C VAL A 49 -0.27 -6.98 -0.80
N ARG A 50 0.99 -7.43 -0.94
CA ARG A 50 1.71 -8.13 0.12
C ARG A 50 1.91 -7.24 1.36
N GLU A 51 2.36 -6.01 1.16
CA GLU A 51 2.54 -5.03 2.24
C GLU A 51 1.22 -4.76 2.99
N ILE A 52 0.12 -4.55 2.26
CA ILE A 52 -1.21 -4.38 2.84
C ILE A 52 -1.60 -5.60 3.68
N ALA A 53 -1.35 -6.81 3.19
CA ALA A 53 -1.64 -8.05 3.92
C ALA A 53 -0.81 -8.16 5.21
N GLU A 54 0.49 -7.85 5.15
CA GLU A 54 1.38 -7.86 6.32
C GLU A 54 0.95 -6.82 7.37
N GLN A 55 0.66 -5.58 6.94
CA GLN A 55 0.16 -4.54 7.84
C GLN A 55 -1.20 -4.89 8.46
N SER A 56 -2.08 -5.55 7.70
CA SER A 56 -3.39 -6.00 8.20
C SER A 56 -3.27 -7.03 9.33
N VAL A 57 -2.27 -7.92 9.27
CA VAL A 57 -1.96 -8.86 10.35
C VAL A 57 -1.51 -8.13 11.62
N ILE A 58 -0.70 -7.09 11.48
CA ILE A 58 -0.25 -6.26 12.62
C ILE A 58 -1.43 -5.53 13.25
N ILE A 59 -2.26 -4.87 12.44
CA ILE A 59 -3.46 -4.15 12.93
C ILE A 59 -4.39 -5.10 13.67
N LYS A 60 -4.62 -6.31 13.14
CA LYS A 60 -5.44 -7.30 13.82
C LYS A 60 -4.87 -7.66 15.20
N LYS A 61 -3.55 -7.91 15.30
CA LYS A 61 -2.90 -8.20 16.58
C LYS A 61 -3.03 -7.05 17.58
N ILE A 62 -2.99 -5.80 17.12
CA ILE A 62 -3.20 -4.62 17.97
C ILE A 62 -4.65 -4.56 18.46
N ASN A 63 -5.62 -4.75 17.57
CA ASN A 63 -7.04 -4.72 17.92
C ASN A 63 -7.45 -5.87 18.86
N ASP A 64 -6.84 -7.04 18.70
CA ASP A 64 -7.05 -8.20 19.57
C ASP A 64 -6.25 -8.09 20.89
N SER A 65 -5.32 -7.12 21.01
CA SER A 65 -4.51 -6.95 22.22
C SER A 65 -5.34 -6.35 23.36
N LYS A 66 -5.09 -6.81 24.59
CA LYS A 66 -5.72 -6.24 25.77
C LYS A 66 -5.17 -4.84 26.01
N SER A 67 -6.07 -3.88 26.25
CA SER A 67 -5.70 -2.54 26.72
C SER A 67 -4.85 -2.64 28.00
N VAL A 68 -3.74 -1.91 28.02
CA VAL A 68 -2.89 -1.78 29.21
C VAL A 68 -3.34 -0.53 29.95
N GLY A 69 -4.12 -0.72 31.01
CA GLY A 69 -4.42 0.35 31.98
C GLY A 69 -3.20 0.62 32.86
N MET A 70 -2.93 1.89 33.14
CA MET A 70 -1.85 2.32 34.02
C MET A 70 -2.44 3.09 35.20
N ASP A 71 -2.34 2.52 36.40
CA ASP A 71 -2.69 3.22 37.62
C ASP A 71 -1.48 4.03 38.10
N CYS A 72 -1.70 5.32 38.36
CA CYS A 72 -0.70 6.22 38.91
C CYS A 72 -1.21 6.78 40.24
N LYS A 73 -0.39 6.65 41.29
CA LYS A 73 -0.61 7.32 42.57
C LYS A 73 0.32 8.52 42.63
N VAL A 74 -0.24 9.69 42.91
CA VAL A 74 0.53 10.92 43.10
C VAL A 74 0.33 11.38 44.54
N GLY A 75 1.42 11.48 45.28
CA GLY A 75 1.48 12.08 46.61
C GLY A 75 2.14 13.45 46.54
N VAL A 76 1.57 14.42 47.26
CA VAL A 76 2.15 15.76 47.45
C VAL A 76 2.34 15.95 48.95
N SER A 77 3.56 16.15 49.40
CA SER A 77 3.86 16.46 50.80
C SER A 77 3.76 17.96 51.08
N LEU A 78 3.65 18.32 52.37
CA LEU A 78 3.48 19.70 52.83
C LEU A 78 4.68 20.61 52.54
N ASP A 79 5.85 20.02 52.31
CA ASP A 79 7.08 20.68 51.86
C ASP A 79 7.15 20.87 50.32
N GLY A 80 6.08 20.49 49.60
CA GLY A 80 5.97 20.64 48.15
C GLY A 80 6.61 19.52 47.35
N MET A 81 7.18 18.48 47.98
CA MET A 81 7.72 17.33 47.25
C MET A 81 6.59 16.50 46.64
N VAL A 82 6.67 16.25 45.33
CA VAL A 82 5.70 15.43 44.59
C VAL A 82 6.33 14.08 44.26
N VAL A 83 5.69 13.00 44.70
CA VAL A 83 6.10 11.62 44.40
C VAL A 83 5.02 10.97 43.57
N ALA A 84 5.36 10.52 42.36
CA ALA A 84 4.47 9.76 41.49
C ALA A 84 4.96 8.31 41.39
N GLU A 85 4.12 7.36 41.81
CA GLU A 85 4.35 5.93 41.68
C GLU A 85 3.37 5.36 40.66
N SER A 86 3.89 4.77 39.59
CA SER A 86 3.08 4.12 38.57
C SER A 86 3.28 2.61 38.60
N VAL A 87 2.19 1.86 38.66
CA VAL A 87 2.21 0.39 38.68
C VAL A 87 1.59 -0.11 37.38
N VAL A 88 2.42 -0.62 36.47
CA VAL A 88 1.97 -1.29 35.25
C VAL A 88 1.82 -2.78 35.51
N LYS A 89 0.58 -3.30 35.45
CA LYS A 89 0.30 -4.71 35.68
C LYS A 89 0.38 -5.51 34.36
N GLN A 90 1.45 -6.27 34.17
CA GLN A 90 1.55 -7.25 33.08
C GLN A 90 1.11 -8.65 33.57
N THR A 91 0.17 -9.29 32.86
CA THR A 91 -0.38 -10.61 33.21
C THR A 91 0.16 -11.76 32.34
N THR A 92 1.21 -11.50 31.58
CA THR A 92 1.85 -12.45 30.65
C THR A 92 3.35 -12.17 30.65
N ASN A 93 4.19 -13.10 30.18
CA ASN A 93 5.64 -12.90 29.97
C ASN A 93 5.86 -11.84 28.86
N GLY A 94 5.49 -10.60 29.15
CA GLY A 94 5.65 -9.45 28.27
C GLY A 94 6.98 -8.77 28.51
N TYR A 95 7.44 -8.07 27.48
CA TYR A 95 8.68 -7.31 27.50
C TYR A 95 8.68 -6.33 28.69
N LYS A 96 9.73 -6.41 29.51
CA LYS A 96 10.00 -5.49 30.62
C LYS A 96 10.28 -4.10 30.04
N LEU A 97 9.29 -3.23 30.11
CA LEU A 97 9.42 -1.84 29.70
C LEU A 97 10.07 -1.06 30.86
N SER A 98 11.39 -0.88 30.81
CA SER A 98 12.10 0.01 31.73
C SER A 98 12.25 1.38 31.09
N ALA A 99 11.44 2.34 31.51
CA ALA A 99 11.58 3.75 31.13
C ALA A 99 12.32 4.49 32.24
N THR A 100 13.64 4.62 32.11
CA THR A 100 14.48 5.26 33.14
C THR A 100 14.40 6.79 33.10
N ASN A 101 13.94 7.38 31.98
CA ASN A 101 13.83 8.83 31.79
C ASN A 101 12.50 9.17 31.09
N ILE A 102 11.52 9.67 31.86
CA ILE A 102 10.31 10.28 31.33
C ILE A 102 10.59 11.77 31.14
N LYS A 103 10.77 12.22 29.89
CA LYS A 103 10.86 13.67 29.61
C LYS A 103 9.45 14.27 29.72
N GLY A 104 9.24 15.17 30.69
CA GLY A 104 7.94 15.82 30.90
C GLY A 104 7.71 16.48 32.26
N VAL A 105 8.61 16.30 33.25
CA VAL A 105 8.52 17.07 34.51
C VAL A 105 8.98 18.51 34.23
N GLY A 106 8.02 19.39 33.96
CA GLY A 106 8.26 20.83 34.02
C GLY A 106 8.40 21.23 35.49
N THR A 107 9.59 21.64 35.90
CA THR A 107 9.80 22.30 37.19
C THR A 107 9.14 23.67 37.14
N ASN A 108 7.89 23.77 37.59
CA ASN A 108 7.35 25.07 38.00
C ASN A 108 7.95 25.38 39.38
N GLU A 109 9.10 26.04 39.39
CA GLU A 109 9.61 26.73 40.56
C GLU A 109 8.67 27.91 40.85
N THR A 110 7.63 27.70 41.66
CA THR A 110 6.89 28.80 42.28
C THR A 110 7.80 29.48 43.29
N LYS A 111 8.17 30.74 42.98
CA LYS A 111 8.90 31.67 43.87
C LYS A 111 8.12 32.00 45.13
#